data_AF-A0A7Y8CXG2-F1
#
_entry.id   AF-A0A7Y8CXG2-F1
#
_cell.length_a   1.000
_cell.length_b   1.000
_cell.length_c   1.000
_cell.angle_alpha   90.00
_cell.angle_beta   90.00
_cell.angle_gamma   90.00
#
_symmetry.space_group_name_H-M   'P 1'
#
loop_
_entity.id
_entity.type
_entity.pdbx_description
1 polymer ?
#
loop_
_entity_poly.entity_id
_entity_poly.type
_entity_poly.pdbx_seq_one_letter_code
_entity_poly.pdbx_strand_id
1 'polypeptide(L)'
;MTTTSRLGIVGGLGSLAGGDLFYKLVKSRAVLEDQGRYHFLFEQHPFKDVLLPLDRHASMTARKFYVFQVCKTFEDSGVDAVLLPCFASQTFREEIQQELGIPVLDMMQALVRHILSSVAPGTTLGVIASDFVRHAGLFEQHLGQHFNLVYPEDHAQVALMEAMYGVNGIKDGHLDGVPLESVYQACLSLQGQGATVIVPGMTELSLVCGDLQRRGIGVLDINQIYAEFATQADGPRRQPPFKLGIVGGVGPAATVDFMGKVVAHTPAGKDQDHIKMVVEQNPQIPDRTANLLRDETDPTLALYATCKRLESAGAQAIAIPCNTAHAFVERIQAHLRVPIVNMLSETVEWIVSTYGSGQAVGLLATSGTLQSQVYHQAARRSGLQLITPGFDYQALVMKAIYGERGIKAGFIEGVCREQLLLAAEHLCEQGARVLILGCTELPLVLAHSESFRVGNYRVALVDPTTILARRCIGLSSDGRNTV
;
A
#
# COMPACT_ATOMS: atom_id res chain seq x y z
N MET A 1 -10.12 -6.82 27.26
CA MET A 1 -10.73 -5.58 26.75
C MET A 1 -11.15 -5.88 25.33
N THR A 2 -12.46 -5.95 25.07
CA THR A 2 -13.00 -6.12 23.72
C THR A 2 -12.58 -4.91 22.88
N THR A 3 -11.89 -5.15 21.77
CA THR A 3 -11.45 -4.09 20.86
C THR A 3 -12.68 -3.51 20.17
N THR A 4 -12.96 -2.22 20.36
CA THR A 4 -14.03 -1.51 19.66
C THR A 4 -13.76 -1.53 18.15
N SER A 5 -14.71 -2.06 17.37
CA SER A 5 -14.72 -2.04 15.91
C SER A 5 -15.22 -0.68 15.41
N ARG A 6 -14.38 0.02 14.66
CA ARG A 6 -14.68 1.33 14.07
C ARG A 6 -15.04 1.15 12.60
N LEU A 7 -16.27 1.49 12.21
CA LEU A 7 -16.76 1.28 10.84
C LEU A 7 -17.15 2.62 10.21
N GLY A 8 -16.57 2.92 9.04
CA GLY A 8 -16.82 4.15 8.29
C GLY A 8 -17.85 3.92 7.18
N ILE A 9 -18.80 4.82 6.98
CA ILE A 9 -19.84 4.71 5.95
C ILE A 9 -19.73 5.89 5.00
N VAL A 10 -19.53 5.60 3.70
CA VAL A 10 -19.48 6.63 2.65
C VAL A 10 -20.90 7.08 2.32
N GLY A 11 -21.31 8.24 2.85
CA GLY A 11 -22.69 8.73 2.75
C GLY A 11 -23.03 9.52 1.48
N GLY A 12 -22.08 10.24 0.89
CA GLY A 12 -22.41 11.20 -0.18
C GLY A 12 -22.63 10.63 -1.58
N LEU A 13 -22.66 9.31 -1.75
CA LEU A 13 -23.03 8.66 -3.03
C LEU A 13 -24.54 8.45 -3.19
N GLY A 14 -25.28 8.60 -2.08
CA GLY A 14 -26.72 8.44 -1.97
C GLY A 14 -27.11 8.72 -0.51
N SER A 15 -27.40 9.98 -0.18
CA SER A 15 -27.57 10.44 1.22
C SER A 15 -28.62 9.62 1.99
N LEU A 16 -29.76 9.34 1.34
CA LEU A 16 -30.85 8.58 1.96
C LEU A 16 -30.50 7.10 2.13
N ALA A 17 -29.87 6.49 1.12
CA ALA A 17 -29.39 5.10 1.21
C ALA A 17 -28.33 4.93 2.31
N GLY A 18 -27.39 5.87 2.41
CA GLY A 18 -26.38 5.88 3.48
C GLY A 18 -27.01 6.04 4.86
N GLY A 19 -28.00 6.93 5.00
CA GLY A 19 -28.75 7.11 6.24
C GLY A 19 -29.55 5.87 6.65
N ASP A 20 -30.20 5.21 5.70
CA ASP A 20 -30.92 3.95 5.94
C ASP A 20 -29.98 2.81 6.35
N LEU A 21 -28.82 2.68 5.70
CA LEU A 21 -27.80 1.72 6.11
C LEU A 21 -27.30 2.00 7.53
N PHE A 22 -27.02 3.27 7.87
CA PHE A 22 -26.62 3.65 9.22
C PHE A 22 -27.70 3.28 10.25
N TYR A 23 -28.97 3.57 9.96
CA TYR A 23 -30.10 3.18 10.81
C TYR A 23 -30.15 1.66 11.03
N LYS A 24 -29.97 0.87 9.97
CA LYS A 24 -29.98 -0.59 10.02
C LYS A 24 -28.78 -1.18 10.77
N LEU A 25 -27.59 -0.56 10.65
CA LEU A 25 -26.42 -0.92 11.44
C LEU A 25 -26.68 -0.75 12.94
N VAL A 26 -27.18 0.43 13.35
CA VAL A 26 -27.45 0.73 14.76
C VAL A 26 -28.55 -0.18 15.35
N LYS A 27 -29.49 -0.63 14.51
CA LYS A 27 -30.56 -1.57 14.92
C LYS A 27 -30.15 -3.05 14.77
N SER A 28 -28.99 -3.35 14.20
CA SER A 28 -28.58 -4.74 13.98
C SER A 28 -28.46 -5.49 15.31
N ARG A 29 -28.78 -6.79 15.29
CA ARG A 29 -28.75 -7.62 16.50
C ARG A 29 -27.39 -7.60 17.19
N ALA A 30 -26.31 -7.70 16.41
CA ALA A 30 -24.94 -7.67 16.92
C ALA A 30 -24.61 -6.37 17.68
N VAL A 31 -25.06 -5.23 17.17
CA VAL A 31 -24.85 -3.93 17.84
C VAL A 31 -25.73 -3.78 19.08
N LEU A 32 -26.98 -4.26 19.03
CA LEU A 32 -27.87 -4.22 20.19
C LEU A 32 -27.39 -5.13 21.33
N GLU A 33 -26.73 -6.25 21.01
CA GLU A 33 -26.17 -7.18 21.99
C GLU A 33 -24.88 -6.63 22.67
N ASP A 34 -24.10 -5.79 21.98
CA ASP A 34 -22.89 -5.15 22.53
C ASP A 34 -22.63 -3.77 21.92
N GLN A 35 -23.33 -2.75 22.41
CA GLN A 35 -23.21 -1.38 21.90
C GLN A 35 -21.79 -0.80 22.10
N GLY A 36 -21.06 -1.24 23.13
CA GLY A 36 -19.69 -0.76 23.40
C GLY A 36 -18.65 -1.28 22.41
N ARG A 37 -18.98 -2.33 21.64
CA ARG A 37 -18.11 -2.93 20.63
C ARG A 37 -18.07 -2.13 19.33
N TYR A 38 -19.04 -1.26 19.03
CA TYR A 38 -19.13 -0.62 17.71
C TYR A 38 -19.07 0.91 17.80
N HIS A 39 -18.26 1.51 16.91
CA HIS A 39 -18.20 2.96 16.72
C HIS A 39 -18.32 3.27 15.24
N PHE A 40 -19.48 3.80 14.84
CA PHE A 40 -19.77 4.15 13.46
C PHE A 40 -19.37 5.59 13.16
N LEU A 41 -18.71 5.81 12.04
CA LEU A 41 -18.45 7.13 11.47
C LEU A 41 -19.23 7.23 10.15
N PHE A 42 -20.02 8.29 10.00
CA PHE A 42 -20.76 8.57 8.77
C PHE A 42 -20.23 9.86 8.16
N GLU A 43 -19.63 9.77 6.97
CA GLU A 43 -19.12 10.95 6.27
C GLU A 43 -19.99 11.29 5.06
N GLN A 44 -20.54 12.50 5.09
CA GLN A 44 -21.35 13.06 4.02
C GLN A 44 -20.66 14.30 3.46
N HIS A 45 -19.80 14.08 2.46
CA HIS A 45 -19.26 15.16 1.65
C HIS A 45 -20.11 15.37 0.40
N PRO A 46 -20.42 16.62 0.00
CA PRO A 46 -21.16 16.88 -1.23
C PRO A 46 -20.43 16.28 -2.44
N PHE A 47 -21.09 15.35 -3.14
CA PHE A 47 -20.63 14.86 -4.43
C PHE A 47 -21.40 15.59 -5.53
N LYS A 48 -20.69 16.38 -6.34
CA LYS A 48 -21.30 17.28 -7.34
C LYS A 48 -22.22 16.55 -8.33
N ASP A 49 -21.90 15.30 -8.63
CA ASP A 49 -22.59 14.49 -9.64
C ASP A 49 -23.55 13.46 -9.01
N VAL A 50 -23.93 13.63 -7.74
CA VAL A 50 -24.78 12.63 -7.05
C VAL A 50 -26.16 12.48 -7.69
N LEU A 51 -26.68 13.58 -8.24
CA LEU A 51 -27.98 13.65 -8.92
C LEU A 51 -27.92 13.29 -10.41
N LEU A 52 -26.72 13.18 -11.00
CA LEU A 52 -26.62 12.76 -12.40
C LEU A 52 -27.08 11.30 -12.53
N PRO A 53 -27.98 10.99 -13.47
CA PRO A 53 -28.42 9.63 -13.72
C PRO A 53 -27.24 8.71 -14.02
N LEU A 54 -27.26 7.52 -13.42
CA LEU A 54 -26.32 6.46 -13.74
C LEU A 54 -26.79 5.71 -15.00
N ASP A 55 -26.74 6.41 -16.13
CA ASP A 55 -27.04 5.86 -17.45
C ASP A 55 -25.88 5.01 -18.01
N ARG A 56 -26.09 4.39 -19.18
CA ARG A 56 -25.07 3.56 -19.86
C ARG A 56 -23.77 4.27 -20.24
N HIS A 57 -23.74 5.60 -20.24
CA HIS A 57 -22.61 6.44 -20.62
C HIS A 57 -21.96 7.16 -19.44
N ALA A 58 -22.47 6.95 -18.22
CA ALA A 58 -21.97 7.57 -17.01
C ALA A 58 -20.47 7.28 -16.79
N SER A 59 -19.67 8.35 -16.64
CA SER A 59 -18.26 8.26 -16.27
C SER A 59 -18.10 8.04 -14.77
N MET A 60 -17.32 7.03 -14.39
CA MET A 60 -17.06 6.74 -12.97
C MET A 60 -15.88 7.52 -12.38
N THR A 61 -15.10 8.25 -13.17
CA THR A 61 -13.85 8.87 -12.72
C THR A 61 -14.04 9.81 -11.52
N ALA A 62 -14.97 10.76 -11.60
CA ALA A 62 -15.25 11.68 -10.49
C ALA A 62 -15.72 10.93 -9.24
N ARG A 63 -16.55 9.89 -9.44
CA ARG A 63 -17.07 9.04 -8.36
C ARG A 63 -15.96 8.23 -7.69
N LYS A 64 -15.04 7.65 -8.47
CA LYS A 64 -13.85 6.93 -7.98
C LYS A 64 -12.99 7.82 -7.09
N PHE A 65 -12.67 9.03 -7.55
CA PHE A 65 -11.84 9.97 -6.78
C PHE A 65 -12.53 10.44 -5.50
N TYR A 66 -13.82 10.72 -5.57
CA TYR A 66 -14.62 11.03 -4.38
C TYR A 66 -14.57 9.89 -3.36
N VAL A 67 -14.88 8.66 -3.77
CA VAL A 67 -14.89 7.49 -2.90
C VAL A 67 -13.50 7.28 -2.28
N PHE A 68 -12.45 7.37 -3.09
CA PHE A 68 -11.07 7.24 -2.62
C PHE A 68 -10.75 8.26 -1.51
N GLN A 69 -11.09 9.53 -1.71
CA GLN A 69 -10.84 10.60 -0.73
C GLN A 69 -11.57 10.38 0.60
N VAL A 70 -12.84 9.98 0.56
CA VAL A 70 -13.61 9.69 1.78
C VAL A 70 -13.04 8.45 2.48
N CYS A 71 -12.74 7.38 1.74
CA CYS A 71 -12.13 6.18 2.33
C CYS A 71 -10.76 6.47 2.95
N LYS A 72 -9.96 7.34 2.33
CA LYS A 72 -8.67 7.76 2.87
C LYS A 72 -8.81 8.55 4.18
N THR A 73 -9.83 9.40 4.27
CA THR A 73 -10.15 10.15 5.50
C THR A 73 -10.53 9.20 6.65
N PHE A 74 -11.28 8.13 6.35
CA PHE A 74 -11.56 7.07 7.32
C PHE A 74 -10.30 6.33 7.78
N GLU A 75 -9.42 5.95 6.84
CA GLU A 75 -8.14 5.30 7.16
C GLU A 75 -7.28 6.16 8.09
N ASP A 76 -7.13 7.45 7.75
CA ASP A 76 -6.35 8.40 8.54
C ASP A 76 -6.99 8.65 9.94
N SER A 77 -8.32 8.46 10.06
CA SER A 77 -9.07 8.56 11.31
C SER A 77 -9.03 7.29 12.17
N GLY A 78 -8.36 6.23 11.69
CA GLY A 78 -8.21 4.95 12.40
C GLY A 78 -9.47 4.09 12.40
N VAL A 79 -10.26 4.15 11.32
CA VAL A 79 -11.38 3.22 11.06
C VAL A 79 -10.83 1.83 10.69
N ASP A 80 -11.52 0.78 11.10
CA ASP A 80 -11.13 -0.62 10.83
C ASP A 80 -11.61 -1.13 9.48
N ALA A 81 -12.78 -0.68 9.00
CA ALA A 81 -13.31 -1.01 7.67
C ALA A 81 -14.28 0.06 7.15
N VAL A 82 -14.43 0.14 5.82
CA VAL A 82 -15.33 1.08 5.16
C VAL A 82 -16.50 0.35 4.47
N LEU A 83 -17.71 0.86 4.68
CA LEU A 83 -18.92 0.49 3.96
C LEU A 83 -19.15 1.45 2.80
N LEU A 84 -19.42 0.88 1.63
CA LEU A 84 -19.61 1.60 0.38
C LEU A 84 -21.00 1.27 -0.20
N PRO A 85 -22.08 1.92 0.30
CA PRO A 85 -23.47 1.65 -0.08
C PRO A 85 -23.81 2.22 -1.46
N CYS A 86 -23.20 1.68 -2.51
CA CYS A 86 -23.49 2.04 -3.89
C CYS A 86 -23.04 0.94 -4.84
N PHE A 87 -23.98 0.31 -5.57
CA PHE A 87 -23.65 -0.74 -6.53
C PHE A 87 -22.76 -0.26 -7.67
N ALA A 88 -22.95 0.97 -8.16
CA ALA A 88 -22.06 1.52 -9.18
C ALA A 88 -20.60 1.60 -8.66
N SER A 89 -20.40 1.84 -7.36
CA SER A 89 -19.05 1.83 -6.77
C SER A 89 -18.48 0.45 -6.53
N GLN A 90 -19.30 -0.60 -6.50
CA GLN A 90 -18.83 -1.98 -6.46
C GLN A 90 -18.14 -2.39 -7.77
N THR A 91 -18.45 -1.74 -8.90
CA THR A 91 -17.77 -1.99 -10.18
C THR A 91 -16.28 -1.63 -10.19
N PHE A 92 -15.84 -0.80 -9.24
CA PHE A 92 -14.46 -0.36 -9.09
C PHE A 92 -13.92 -0.48 -7.66
N ARG A 93 -14.62 -1.21 -6.77
CA ARG A 93 -14.22 -1.37 -5.36
C ARG A 93 -12.81 -1.93 -5.24
N GLU A 94 -12.44 -2.90 -6.07
CA GLU A 94 -11.11 -3.50 -6.05
C GLU A 94 -10.00 -2.51 -6.40
N GLU A 95 -10.25 -1.54 -7.29
CA GLU A 95 -9.29 -0.46 -7.59
C GLU A 95 -9.03 0.41 -6.34
N ILE A 96 -10.08 0.72 -5.58
CA ILE A 96 -9.97 1.49 -4.33
C ILE A 96 -9.28 0.66 -3.24
N GLN A 97 -9.65 -0.62 -3.12
CA GLN A 97 -9.07 -1.53 -2.13
C GLN A 97 -7.55 -1.69 -2.30
N GLN A 98 -7.04 -1.66 -3.53
CA GLN A 98 -5.59 -1.77 -3.81
C GLN A 98 -4.77 -0.58 -3.29
N GLU A 99 -5.42 0.55 -3.02
CA GLU A 99 -4.78 1.79 -2.58
C GLU A 99 -5.03 2.13 -1.11
N LEU A 100 -5.78 1.29 -0.38
CA LEU A 100 -6.09 1.47 1.04
C LEU A 100 -5.49 0.33 1.89
N GLY A 101 -5.04 0.67 3.09
CA GLY A 101 -4.61 -0.28 4.12
C GLY A 101 -5.72 -0.75 5.05
N ILE A 102 -6.97 -0.35 4.78
CA ILE A 102 -8.17 -0.84 5.47
C ILE A 102 -9.13 -1.51 4.46
N PRO A 103 -9.88 -2.55 4.89
CA PRO A 103 -10.85 -3.20 4.03
C PRO A 103 -12.01 -2.29 3.64
N VAL A 104 -12.34 -2.28 2.35
CA VAL A 104 -13.61 -1.78 1.81
C VAL A 104 -14.54 -2.97 1.66
N LEU A 105 -15.57 -3.05 2.50
CA LEU A 105 -16.44 -4.22 2.59
C LEU A 105 -17.22 -4.45 1.30
N ASP A 106 -17.26 -5.71 0.87
CA ASP A 106 -17.86 -6.12 -0.39
C ASP A 106 -19.37 -6.36 -0.24
N MET A 107 -20.16 -5.45 -0.79
CA MET A 107 -21.62 -5.53 -0.75
C MET A 107 -22.14 -6.64 -1.67
N MET A 108 -21.45 -6.94 -2.78
CA MET A 108 -21.82 -8.06 -3.65
C MET A 108 -21.55 -9.39 -2.96
N GLN A 109 -20.45 -9.52 -2.21
CA GLN A 109 -20.19 -10.71 -1.39
C GLN A 109 -21.27 -10.91 -0.33
N ALA A 110 -21.67 -9.84 0.36
CA ALA A 110 -22.76 -9.89 1.34
C ALA A 110 -24.05 -10.42 0.71
N LEU A 111 -24.40 -9.88 -0.46
CA LEU A 111 -25.60 -10.26 -1.20
C LEU A 111 -25.55 -11.71 -1.69
N VAL A 112 -24.45 -12.15 -2.31
CA VAL A 112 -24.27 -13.52 -2.80
C VAL A 112 -24.40 -14.53 -1.67
N ARG A 113 -23.75 -14.28 -0.52
CA ARG A 113 -23.83 -15.16 0.66
C ARG A 113 -25.27 -15.27 1.17
N HIS A 114 -25.98 -14.14 1.25
CA HIS A 114 -27.37 -14.14 1.68
C HIS A 114 -28.26 -14.95 0.72
N ILE A 115 -28.19 -14.68 -0.59
CA ILE A 115 -29.03 -15.35 -1.58
C ILE A 115 -28.75 -16.86 -1.61
N LEU A 116 -27.48 -17.29 -1.60
CA LEU A 116 -27.14 -18.73 -1.59
C LEU A 116 -27.62 -19.44 -0.32
N SER A 117 -27.81 -18.72 0.79
CA SER A 117 -28.33 -19.29 2.04
C SER A 117 -29.84 -19.45 2.05
N SER A 118 -30.58 -18.69 1.23
CA SER A 118 -32.03 -18.58 1.29
C SER A 118 -32.76 -18.93 -0.02
N VAL A 119 -32.05 -19.03 -1.14
CA VAL A 119 -32.60 -19.29 -2.47
C VAL A 119 -31.84 -20.44 -3.14
N ALA A 120 -32.58 -21.41 -3.67
CA ALA A 120 -32.00 -22.56 -4.34
C ALA A 120 -31.30 -22.17 -5.67
N PRO A 121 -30.10 -22.70 -5.96
CA PRO A 121 -29.46 -22.51 -7.26
C PRO A 121 -30.36 -22.95 -8.44
N GLY A 122 -30.23 -22.27 -9.58
CA GLY A 122 -31.08 -22.44 -10.76
C GLY A 122 -32.37 -21.60 -10.75
N THR A 123 -32.71 -21.01 -9.60
CA THR A 123 -33.86 -20.09 -9.48
C THR A 123 -33.66 -18.84 -10.34
N THR A 124 -34.75 -18.32 -10.89
CA THR A 124 -34.76 -17.05 -11.62
C THR A 124 -34.86 -15.87 -10.65
N LEU A 125 -33.87 -14.99 -10.68
CA LEU A 125 -33.80 -13.75 -9.90
C LEU A 125 -34.13 -12.56 -10.80
N GLY A 126 -35.00 -11.67 -10.32
CA GLY A 126 -35.33 -10.42 -11.01
C GLY A 126 -34.48 -9.29 -10.48
N VAL A 127 -33.64 -8.67 -11.32
CA VAL A 127 -32.72 -7.62 -10.90
C VAL A 127 -33.25 -6.23 -11.30
N ILE A 128 -33.39 -5.33 -10.33
CA ILE A 128 -33.82 -3.94 -10.56
C ILE A 128 -32.63 -3.01 -10.32
N ALA A 129 -31.90 -2.66 -11.38
CA ALA A 129 -30.67 -1.88 -11.29
C ALA A 129 -30.71 -0.64 -12.20
N SER A 130 -29.83 0.32 -11.95
CA SER A 130 -29.64 1.43 -12.89
C SER A 130 -29.06 0.92 -14.21
N ASP A 131 -29.25 1.68 -15.29
CA ASP A 131 -28.71 1.29 -16.60
C ASP A 131 -27.21 1.03 -16.54
N PHE A 132 -26.44 1.91 -15.89
CA PHE A 132 -25.00 1.72 -15.70
C PHE A 132 -24.67 0.36 -15.07
N VAL A 133 -25.30 0.03 -13.92
CA VAL A 133 -24.99 -1.19 -13.16
C VAL A 133 -25.36 -2.44 -13.95
N ARG A 134 -26.50 -2.41 -14.65
CA ARG A 134 -26.94 -3.49 -15.55
C ARG A 134 -25.93 -3.71 -16.68
N HIS A 135 -25.52 -2.65 -17.36
CA HIS A 135 -24.57 -2.75 -18.49
C HIS A 135 -23.15 -3.12 -18.05
N ALA A 136 -22.76 -2.78 -16.81
CA ALA A 136 -21.48 -3.18 -16.23
C ALA A 136 -21.38 -4.69 -15.96
N GLY A 137 -22.49 -5.43 -16.04
CA GLY A 137 -22.51 -6.89 -15.83
C GLY A 137 -22.24 -7.29 -14.38
N LEU A 138 -22.49 -6.39 -13.41
CA LEU A 138 -22.08 -6.58 -12.02
C LEU A 138 -22.75 -7.82 -11.40
N PHE A 139 -24.04 -8.04 -11.66
CA PHE A 139 -24.78 -9.15 -11.10
C PHE A 139 -24.47 -10.47 -11.81
N GLU A 140 -24.27 -10.44 -13.12
CA GLU A 140 -23.89 -11.59 -13.93
C GLU A 140 -22.56 -12.19 -13.44
N GLN A 141 -21.58 -11.33 -13.18
CA GLN A 141 -20.26 -11.74 -12.67
C GLN A 141 -20.34 -12.48 -11.33
N HIS A 142 -21.30 -12.12 -10.47
CA HIS A 142 -21.37 -12.61 -9.08
C HIS A 142 -22.44 -13.69 -8.84
N LEU A 143 -23.54 -13.67 -9.59
CA LEU A 143 -24.71 -14.55 -9.40
C LEU A 143 -24.99 -15.43 -10.63
N GLY A 144 -24.53 -15.06 -11.82
CA GLY A 144 -24.89 -15.73 -13.08
C GLY A 144 -24.42 -17.19 -13.19
N GLN A 145 -23.44 -17.60 -12.37
CA GLN A 145 -23.01 -19.01 -12.29
C GLN A 145 -24.02 -19.90 -11.54
N HIS A 146 -24.84 -19.32 -10.67
CA HIS A 146 -25.74 -20.05 -9.79
C HIS A 146 -27.21 -19.79 -10.07
N PHE A 147 -27.56 -18.70 -10.75
CA PHE A 147 -28.93 -18.24 -10.93
C PHE A 147 -29.19 -17.73 -12.35
N ASN A 148 -30.45 -17.82 -12.78
CA ASN A 148 -30.90 -17.16 -14.01
C ASN A 148 -31.27 -15.73 -13.67
N LEU A 149 -30.73 -14.74 -14.38
CA LEU A 149 -31.01 -13.33 -14.11
C LEU A 149 -31.93 -12.76 -15.18
N VAL A 150 -33.01 -12.10 -14.75
CA VAL A 150 -33.92 -11.35 -15.63
C VAL A 150 -34.00 -9.89 -15.19
N TYR A 151 -34.26 -9.00 -16.13
CA TYR A 151 -34.28 -7.55 -15.94
C TYR A 151 -35.58 -6.94 -16.48
N PRO A 152 -35.96 -5.73 -16.03
CA PRO A 152 -37.08 -5.02 -16.61
C PRO A 152 -36.90 -4.86 -18.13
N GLU A 153 -38.00 -5.02 -18.86
CA GLU A 153 -38.07 -4.64 -20.27
C GLU A 153 -37.84 -3.13 -20.43
N ASP A 154 -37.49 -2.68 -21.65
CA ASP A 154 -37.06 -1.31 -21.90
C ASP A 154 -38.03 -0.25 -21.38
N HIS A 155 -39.34 -0.45 -21.56
CA HIS A 155 -40.36 0.49 -21.07
C HIS A 155 -40.37 0.60 -19.53
N ALA A 156 -40.26 -0.54 -18.85
CA ALA A 156 -40.24 -0.62 -17.39
C ALA A 156 -38.90 -0.11 -16.83
N GLN A 157 -37.79 -0.33 -17.55
CA GLN A 157 -36.47 0.20 -17.21
C GLN A 157 -36.44 1.72 -17.28
N VAL A 158 -37.03 2.33 -18.31
CA VAL A 158 -37.16 3.80 -18.42
C VAL A 158 -38.00 4.36 -17.27
N ALA A 159 -39.16 3.75 -16.98
CA ALA A 159 -40.02 4.17 -15.87
C ALA A 159 -39.33 4.03 -14.50
N LEU A 160 -38.53 2.97 -14.31
CA LEU A 160 -37.70 2.78 -13.13
C LEU A 160 -36.64 3.87 -12.99
N MET A 161 -35.94 4.21 -14.07
CA MET A 161 -34.92 5.27 -14.02
C MET A 161 -35.54 6.63 -13.68
N GLU A 162 -36.73 6.95 -14.22
CA GLU A 162 -37.49 8.15 -13.85
C GLU A 162 -37.96 8.11 -12.39
N ALA A 163 -38.43 6.96 -11.90
CA ALA A 163 -38.83 6.81 -10.49
C ALA A 163 -37.65 7.00 -9.52
N MET A 164 -36.43 6.69 -9.95
CA MET A 164 -35.24 6.81 -9.12
C MET A 164 -34.58 8.19 -9.20
N TYR A 165 -34.42 8.74 -10.41
CA TYR A 165 -33.62 9.93 -10.71
C TYR A 165 -34.44 11.12 -11.23
N GLY A 166 -35.71 10.90 -11.57
CA GLY A 166 -36.61 11.93 -12.09
C GLY A 166 -37.02 12.94 -11.03
N VAL A 167 -37.76 13.96 -11.48
CA VAL A 167 -38.26 15.00 -10.58
C VAL A 167 -39.24 14.39 -9.59
N ASN A 168 -38.99 14.58 -8.30
CA ASN A 168 -39.70 13.89 -7.22
C ASN A 168 -39.49 12.37 -7.21
N GLY A 169 -38.29 11.90 -7.56
CA GLY A 169 -37.92 10.49 -7.48
C GLY A 169 -37.57 10.04 -6.06
N ILE A 170 -37.32 8.74 -5.91
CA ILE A 170 -36.94 8.11 -4.63
C ILE A 170 -35.65 8.72 -4.06
N LYS A 171 -34.68 9.10 -4.92
CA LYS A 171 -33.43 9.75 -4.47
C LYS A 171 -33.64 11.11 -3.81
N ASP A 172 -34.73 11.79 -4.12
CA ASP A 172 -35.12 13.08 -3.53
C ASP A 172 -36.03 12.91 -2.30
N GLY A 173 -36.31 11.66 -1.88
CA GLY A 173 -37.08 11.36 -0.69
C GLY A 173 -38.58 11.11 -0.93
N HIS A 174 -39.00 10.98 -2.18
CA HIS A 174 -40.38 10.63 -2.53
C HIS A 174 -40.51 9.10 -2.55
N LEU A 175 -40.90 8.54 -1.41
CA LEU A 175 -40.91 7.10 -1.14
C LEU A 175 -42.28 6.44 -1.38
N ASP A 176 -43.28 7.23 -1.77
CA ASP A 176 -44.67 6.82 -1.98
C ASP A 176 -45.17 7.28 -3.37
N GLY A 177 -46.47 7.07 -3.65
CA GLY A 177 -47.11 7.55 -4.86
C GLY A 177 -46.51 6.99 -6.15
N VAL A 178 -46.26 7.87 -7.13
CA VAL A 178 -45.84 7.50 -8.49
C VAL A 178 -44.49 6.76 -8.51
N PRO A 179 -43.42 7.24 -7.84
CA PRO A 179 -42.16 6.50 -7.81
C PRO A 179 -42.29 5.07 -7.27
N LEU A 180 -42.99 4.89 -6.14
CA LEU A 180 -43.22 3.56 -5.57
C LEU A 180 -44.03 2.67 -6.51
N GLU A 181 -45.05 3.22 -7.17
CA GLU A 181 -45.87 2.46 -8.10
C GLU A 181 -45.07 2.02 -9.33
N SER A 182 -44.22 2.89 -9.88
CA SER A 182 -43.32 2.54 -10.98
C SER A 182 -42.36 1.40 -10.63
N VAL A 183 -41.77 1.43 -9.42
CA VAL A 183 -40.92 0.32 -8.93
C VAL A 183 -41.73 -0.96 -8.75
N TYR A 184 -42.95 -0.87 -8.21
CA TYR A 184 -43.84 -2.02 -8.05
C TYR A 184 -44.21 -2.65 -9.41
N GLN A 185 -44.53 -1.85 -10.42
CA GLN A 185 -44.82 -2.35 -11.77
C GLN A 185 -43.59 -3.02 -12.40
N ALA A 186 -42.39 -2.49 -12.19
CA ALA A 186 -41.16 -3.16 -12.60
C ALA A 186 -40.97 -4.52 -11.91
N CYS A 187 -41.31 -4.63 -10.62
CA CYS A 187 -41.29 -5.91 -9.90
C CYS A 187 -42.29 -6.91 -10.47
N LEU A 188 -43.52 -6.49 -10.78
CA LEU A 188 -44.54 -7.34 -11.38
C LEU A 188 -44.14 -7.84 -12.77
N SER A 189 -43.53 -6.97 -13.58
CA SER A 189 -42.98 -7.37 -14.89
C SER A 189 -41.94 -8.49 -14.73
N LEU A 190 -41.03 -8.37 -13.76
CA LEU A 190 -40.04 -9.40 -13.46
C LEU A 190 -40.67 -10.71 -12.97
N GLN A 191 -41.70 -10.65 -12.13
CA GLN A 191 -42.45 -11.84 -11.71
C GLN A 191 -43.14 -12.51 -12.90
N GLY A 192 -43.66 -11.73 -13.85
CA GLY A 192 -44.19 -12.23 -15.12
C GLY A 192 -43.15 -12.96 -15.98
N GLN A 193 -41.88 -12.57 -15.85
CA GLN A 193 -40.73 -13.27 -16.46
C GLN A 193 -40.23 -14.48 -15.64
N GLY A 194 -40.93 -14.84 -14.55
CA GLY A 194 -40.61 -16.00 -13.72
C GLY A 194 -39.68 -15.72 -12.54
N ALA A 195 -39.37 -14.45 -12.23
CA ALA A 195 -38.57 -14.11 -11.05
C ALA A 195 -39.32 -14.43 -9.75
N THR A 196 -38.72 -15.21 -8.87
CA THR A 196 -39.31 -15.53 -7.55
C THR A 196 -38.80 -14.62 -6.43
N VAL A 197 -37.62 -14.03 -6.63
CA VAL A 197 -36.98 -13.08 -5.71
C VAL A 197 -36.50 -11.88 -6.51
N ILE A 198 -36.79 -10.68 -5.99
CA ILE A 198 -36.34 -9.42 -6.57
C ILE A 198 -35.10 -8.94 -5.84
N VAL A 199 -34.05 -8.65 -6.60
CA VAL A 199 -32.75 -8.20 -6.11
C VAL A 199 -32.54 -6.73 -6.52
N PRO A 200 -32.62 -5.78 -5.57
CA PRO A 200 -32.32 -4.39 -5.88
C PRO A 200 -30.85 -4.17 -6.21
N GLY A 201 -30.57 -3.44 -7.29
CA GLY A 201 -29.26 -2.94 -7.71
C GLY A 201 -29.10 -1.43 -7.55
N MET A 202 -29.95 -0.82 -6.73
CA MET A 202 -29.84 0.55 -6.24
C MET A 202 -30.16 0.54 -4.76
N THR A 203 -29.26 1.08 -3.93
CA THR A 203 -29.34 0.97 -2.47
C THR A 203 -30.53 1.72 -1.89
N GLU A 204 -30.97 2.80 -2.53
CA GLU A 204 -32.13 3.60 -2.15
C GLU A 204 -33.44 2.82 -2.23
N LEU A 205 -33.52 1.76 -3.04
CA LEU A 205 -34.71 0.89 -3.08
C LEU A 205 -34.98 0.19 -1.72
N SER A 206 -33.97 0.10 -0.85
CA SER A 206 -34.15 -0.41 0.51
C SER A 206 -35.12 0.44 1.34
N LEU A 207 -35.29 1.73 1.00
CA LEU A 207 -36.23 2.65 1.66
C LEU A 207 -37.69 2.29 1.39
N VAL A 208 -37.98 1.68 0.24
CA VAL A 208 -39.33 1.29 -0.20
C VAL A 208 -39.57 -0.22 -0.16
N CYS A 209 -38.55 -1.00 0.22
CA CYS A 209 -38.58 -2.45 0.26
C CYS A 209 -39.72 -2.99 1.15
N GLY A 210 -39.93 -2.38 2.32
CA GLY A 210 -41.00 -2.78 3.24
C GLY A 210 -42.42 -2.62 2.66
N ASP A 211 -42.66 -1.58 1.86
CA ASP A 211 -43.94 -1.38 1.18
C ASP A 211 -44.16 -2.40 0.06
N LEU A 212 -43.12 -2.68 -0.72
CA LEU A 212 -43.16 -3.72 -1.75
C LEU A 212 -43.43 -5.11 -1.15
N GLN A 213 -42.77 -5.44 -0.03
CA GLN A 213 -42.99 -6.69 0.69
C GLN A 213 -44.42 -6.81 1.24
N ARG A 214 -44.98 -5.72 1.81
CA ARG A 214 -46.40 -5.69 2.23
C ARG A 214 -47.37 -5.94 1.08
N ARG A 215 -46.97 -5.60 -0.14
CA ARG A 215 -47.72 -5.85 -1.38
C ARG A 215 -47.45 -7.23 -1.99
N GLY A 216 -46.70 -8.10 -1.30
CA GLY A 216 -46.44 -9.48 -1.72
C GLY A 216 -45.23 -9.65 -2.65
N ILE A 217 -44.40 -8.62 -2.85
CA ILE A 217 -43.16 -8.75 -3.62
C ILE A 217 -42.06 -9.35 -2.74
N GLY A 218 -41.47 -10.45 -3.18
CA GLY A 218 -40.28 -11.06 -2.56
C GLY A 218 -39.00 -10.27 -2.83
N VAL A 219 -38.95 -9.00 -2.45
CA VAL A 219 -37.79 -8.12 -2.66
C VAL A 219 -36.83 -8.17 -1.47
N LEU A 220 -35.54 -8.22 -1.75
CA LEU A 220 -34.47 -8.21 -0.74
C LEU A 220 -34.18 -6.80 -0.24
N ASP A 221 -33.96 -6.65 1.06
CA ASP A 221 -33.46 -5.42 1.66
C ASP A 221 -31.92 -5.43 1.68
N ILE A 222 -31.32 -4.80 0.68
CA ILE A 222 -29.86 -4.82 0.49
C ILE A 222 -29.12 -4.11 1.62
N ASN A 223 -29.63 -2.97 2.09
CA ASN A 223 -28.99 -2.26 3.20
C ASN A 223 -29.05 -3.07 4.50
N GLN A 224 -30.12 -3.84 4.73
CA GLN A 224 -30.22 -4.74 5.88
C GLN A 224 -29.19 -5.87 5.78
N ILE A 225 -29.12 -6.54 4.62
CA ILE A 225 -28.15 -7.60 4.35
C ILE A 225 -26.71 -7.08 4.53
N TYR A 226 -26.41 -5.87 4.04
CA TYR A 226 -25.08 -5.29 4.15
C TYR A 226 -24.73 -4.87 5.58
N ALA A 227 -25.69 -4.36 6.35
CA ALA A 227 -25.50 -4.05 7.78
C ALA A 227 -25.19 -5.31 8.60
N GLU A 228 -25.92 -6.40 8.37
CA GLU A 228 -25.68 -7.69 9.03
C GLU A 228 -24.31 -8.25 8.66
N PHE A 229 -23.94 -8.19 7.38
CA PHE A 229 -22.62 -8.61 6.92
C PHE A 229 -21.51 -7.81 7.59
N ALA A 230 -21.62 -6.48 7.65
CA ALA A 230 -20.58 -5.63 8.21
C ALA A 230 -20.35 -5.82 9.71
N THR A 231 -21.40 -6.20 10.45
CA THR A 231 -21.31 -6.42 11.90
C THR A 231 -20.83 -7.83 12.28
N GLN A 232 -20.89 -8.77 11.33
CA GLN A 232 -20.37 -10.13 11.44
C GLN A 232 -18.99 -10.32 10.78
N ALA A 233 -18.56 -9.35 9.98
CA ALA A 233 -17.30 -9.40 9.26
C ALA A 233 -16.12 -9.17 10.23
N ASP A 234 -15.65 -10.23 10.87
CA ASP A 234 -14.27 -10.30 11.40
C ASP A 234 -13.32 -10.58 10.22
N GLY A 235 -13.29 -9.66 9.26
CA GLY A 235 -12.42 -9.78 8.08
C GLY A 235 -10.95 -9.57 8.46
N PRO A 236 -10.00 -10.37 7.93
CA PRO A 236 -8.59 -10.11 8.15
C PRO A 236 -8.24 -8.71 7.62
N ARG A 237 -7.57 -7.90 8.43
CA ARG A 237 -6.95 -6.65 7.95
C ARG A 237 -6.04 -7.02 6.78
N ARG A 238 -6.40 -6.64 5.56
CA ARG A 238 -5.51 -6.80 4.41
C ARG A 238 -4.39 -5.79 4.54
N GLN A 239 -3.15 -6.27 4.53
CA GLN A 239 -2.00 -5.37 4.48
C GLN A 239 -1.95 -4.70 3.11
N PRO A 240 -1.76 -3.37 3.04
CA PRO A 240 -1.55 -2.71 1.77
C PRO A 240 -0.31 -3.29 1.07
N PRO A 241 -0.20 -3.14 -0.27
CA PRO A 241 0.94 -3.64 -1.01
C PRO A 241 2.25 -3.12 -0.42
N PHE A 242 3.27 -3.99 -0.32
CA PHE A 242 4.56 -3.64 0.27
C PHE A 242 5.13 -2.35 -0.33
N LYS A 243 5.37 -1.35 0.52
CA LYS A 243 6.00 -0.08 0.14
C LYS A 243 7.33 0.12 0.85
N LEU A 244 8.40 0.29 0.08
CA LEU A 244 9.73 0.61 0.60
C LEU A 244 9.90 2.12 0.75
N GLY A 245 10.24 2.58 1.95
CA GLY A 245 10.68 3.96 2.21
C GLY A 245 12.19 4.10 2.05
N ILE A 246 12.66 5.15 1.40
CA ILE A 246 14.09 5.40 1.17
C ILE A 246 14.48 6.76 1.74
N VAL A 247 15.36 6.75 2.74
CA VAL A 247 16.01 7.97 3.26
C VAL A 247 17.11 8.37 2.29
N GLY A 248 16.78 9.26 1.37
CA GLY A 248 17.70 9.73 0.34
C GLY A 248 18.47 11.00 0.71
N GLY A 249 19.39 11.41 -0.15
CA GLY A 249 20.09 12.69 -0.06
C GLY A 249 21.42 12.62 0.69
N VAL A 250 21.84 11.44 1.13
CA VAL A 250 23.01 11.24 2.00
C VAL A 250 24.12 10.33 1.40
N GLY A 251 24.44 10.38 0.10
CA GLY A 251 24.25 11.48 -0.86
C GLY A 251 23.21 11.23 -1.97
N PRO A 252 22.89 12.25 -2.79
CA PRO A 252 21.84 12.16 -3.81
C PRO A 252 22.07 11.08 -4.87
N ALA A 253 23.30 10.96 -5.39
CA ALA A 253 23.66 9.98 -6.41
C ALA A 253 23.55 8.54 -5.89
N ALA A 254 23.98 8.29 -4.64
CA ALA A 254 23.84 7.00 -4.00
C ALA A 254 22.38 6.57 -3.81
N THR A 255 21.46 7.51 -3.57
CA THR A 255 20.02 7.18 -3.55
C THR A 255 19.54 6.69 -4.90
N VAL A 256 19.88 7.38 -5.98
CA VAL A 256 19.42 7.04 -7.34
C VAL A 256 19.99 5.69 -7.77
N ASP A 257 21.27 5.45 -7.48
CA ASP A 257 21.91 4.16 -7.70
C ASP A 257 21.24 3.03 -6.90
N PHE A 258 20.91 3.26 -5.62
CA PHE A 258 20.16 2.30 -4.82
C PHE A 258 18.77 2.00 -5.43
N MET A 259 18.03 3.01 -5.88
CA MET A 259 16.75 2.80 -6.57
C MET A 259 16.93 1.97 -7.84
N GLY A 260 17.97 2.26 -8.64
CA GLY A 260 18.32 1.49 -9.82
C GLY A 260 18.58 0.01 -9.50
N LYS A 261 19.31 -0.26 -8.41
CA LYS A 261 19.58 -1.62 -7.92
C LYS A 261 18.32 -2.34 -7.45
N VAL A 262 17.41 -1.65 -6.76
CA VAL A 262 16.10 -2.21 -6.40
C VAL A 262 15.33 -2.62 -7.65
N VAL A 263 15.23 -1.74 -8.65
CA VAL A 263 14.55 -2.05 -9.91
C VAL A 263 15.21 -3.23 -10.62
N ALA A 264 16.53 -3.20 -10.80
CA ALA A 264 17.28 -4.22 -11.53
C ALA A 264 17.25 -5.61 -10.86
N HIS A 265 17.12 -5.67 -9.54
CA HIS A 265 17.06 -6.93 -8.80
C HIS A 265 15.64 -7.41 -8.47
N THR A 266 14.61 -6.61 -8.76
CA THR A 266 13.22 -7.04 -8.55
C THR A 266 12.82 -8.01 -9.68
N PRO A 267 12.36 -9.23 -9.37
CA PRO A 267 11.87 -10.16 -10.38
C PRO A 267 10.51 -9.69 -10.92
N ALA A 268 10.54 -8.93 -12.02
CA ALA A 268 9.36 -8.31 -12.62
C ALA A 268 9.28 -8.62 -14.12
N GLY A 269 8.09 -9.02 -14.60
CA GLY A 269 7.82 -9.22 -16.03
C GLY A 269 7.16 -8.00 -16.69
N LYS A 270 6.63 -7.09 -15.88
CA LYS A 270 5.98 -5.83 -16.26
C LYS A 270 6.08 -4.82 -15.11
N ASP A 271 5.80 -3.55 -15.41
CA ASP A 271 5.89 -2.45 -14.43
C ASP A 271 5.15 -2.73 -13.11
N GLN A 272 3.96 -3.33 -13.16
CA GLN A 272 3.12 -3.58 -11.98
C GLN A 272 3.68 -4.67 -11.05
N ASP A 273 4.67 -5.44 -11.50
CA ASP A 273 5.31 -6.47 -10.66
C ASP A 273 6.43 -5.86 -9.78
N HIS A 274 6.86 -4.63 -10.06
CA HIS A 274 7.87 -3.93 -9.26
C HIS A 274 7.35 -3.51 -7.87
N ILE A 275 8.26 -3.36 -6.91
CA ILE A 275 7.91 -2.91 -5.56
C ILE A 275 7.55 -1.41 -5.52
N LYS A 276 6.52 -1.03 -4.77
CA LYS A 276 6.19 0.38 -4.53
C LYS A 276 7.34 1.02 -3.73
N MET A 277 7.83 2.19 -4.15
CA MET A 277 8.87 2.95 -3.46
C MET A 277 8.39 4.37 -3.15
N VAL A 278 8.75 4.89 -1.97
CA VAL A 278 8.64 6.32 -1.64
C VAL A 278 10.01 6.82 -1.18
N VAL A 279 10.45 7.93 -1.75
CA VAL A 279 11.79 8.48 -1.54
C VAL A 279 11.69 9.88 -0.99
N GLU A 280 12.31 10.09 0.18
CA GLU A 280 12.53 11.43 0.71
C GLU A 280 13.99 11.78 0.43
N GLN A 281 14.22 12.42 -0.72
CA GLN A 281 15.54 12.87 -1.13
C GLN A 281 15.88 14.17 -0.39
N ASN A 282 16.57 14.08 0.76
CA ASN A 282 16.85 15.21 1.64
C ASN A 282 18.36 15.48 1.79
N PRO A 283 18.98 16.24 0.85
CA PRO A 283 20.39 16.62 0.93
C PRO A 283 20.70 17.59 2.08
N GLN A 284 19.69 18.19 2.71
CA GLN A 284 19.85 19.09 3.84
C GLN A 284 20.14 18.36 5.17
N ILE A 285 20.14 17.02 5.18
CA ILE A 285 20.62 16.25 6.34
C ILE A 285 22.11 16.60 6.57
N PRO A 286 22.48 17.11 7.76
CA PRO A 286 23.86 17.46 8.10
C PRO A 286 24.88 16.36 7.79
N ASP A 287 26.14 16.73 7.57
CA ASP A 287 27.18 15.75 7.24
C ASP A 287 27.47 14.84 8.45
N ARG A 288 27.31 13.53 8.23
CA ARG A 288 27.45 12.51 9.27
C ARG A 288 28.89 12.40 9.74
N THR A 289 29.85 12.53 8.83
CA THR A 289 31.28 12.41 9.15
C THR A 289 31.72 13.63 9.94
N ALA A 290 31.28 14.82 9.57
CA ALA A 290 31.56 16.07 10.25
C ALA A 290 31.08 16.06 11.70
N ASN A 291 29.84 15.60 11.95
CA ASN A 291 29.34 15.43 13.32
C ASN A 291 30.18 14.41 14.11
N LEU A 292 30.40 13.21 13.57
CA LEU A 292 31.14 12.14 14.28
C LEU A 292 32.60 12.48 14.59
N LEU A 293 33.24 13.31 13.77
CA LEU A 293 34.67 13.63 13.88
C LEU A 293 34.95 14.99 14.53
N ARG A 294 34.04 15.96 14.36
CA ARG A 294 34.27 17.37 14.71
C ARG A 294 33.13 17.98 15.53
N ASP A 295 32.15 17.19 15.94
CA ASP A 295 30.99 17.64 16.73
C ASP A 295 30.22 18.79 16.06
N GLU A 296 30.21 18.82 14.72
CA GLU A 296 29.33 19.70 13.93
C GLU A 296 27.85 19.29 14.06
N THR A 297 26.94 20.01 13.41
CA THR A 297 25.49 19.81 13.52
C THR A 297 25.05 18.34 13.48
N ASP A 298 24.32 17.90 14.51
CA ASP A 298 23.82 16.54 14.65
C ASP A 298 22.77 16.20 13.56
N PRO A 299 22.98 15.14 12.74
CA PRO A 299 22.04 14.73 11.71
C PRO A 299 20.82 13.95 12.23
N THR A 300 20.81 13.53 13.50
CA THR A 300 19.81 12.60 14.07
C THR A 300 18.39 13.10 13.89
N LEU A 301 18.11 14.37 14.19
CA LEU A 301 16.76 14.93 14.07
C LEU A 301 16.28 14.97 12.61
N ALA A 302 17.17 15.35 11.69
CA ALA A 302 16.84 15.41 10.26
C ALA A 302 16.57 13.99 9.70
N LEU A 303 17.39 13.00 10.08
CA LEU A 303 17.19 11.59 9.75
C LEU A 303 15.86 11.06 10.31
N TYR A 304 15.57 11.33 11.59
CA TYR A 304 14.33 10.92 12.24
C TYR A 304 13.10 11.54 11.55
N ALA A 305 13.13 12.85 11.29
CA ALA A 305 12.04 13.55 10.62
C ALA A 305 11.78 12.99 9.21
N THR A 306 12.85 12.69 8.47
CA THR A 306 12.74 12.01 7.16
C THR A 306 12.13 10.60 7.31
N CYS A 307 12.55 9.80 8.30
CA CYS A 307 11.95 8.48 8.55
C CYS A 307 10.46 8.58 8.90
N LYS A 308 10.06 9.56 9.73
CA LYS A 308 8.65 9.80 10.07
C LYS A 308 7.81 10.19 8.86
N ARG A 309 8.35 10.99 7.93
CA ARG A 309 7.64 11.31 6.67
C ARG A 309 7.41 10.06 5.82
N LEU A 310 8.41 9.19 5.72
CA LEU A 310 8.30 7.91 4.99
C LEU A 310 7.28 6.97 5.65
N GLU A 311 7.29 6.88 6.98
CA GLU A 311 6.28 6.12 7.75
C GLU A 311 4.87 6.67 7.50
N SER A 312 4.67 7.99 7.58
CA SER A 312 3.38 8.63 7.27
C SER A 312 2.96 8.44 5.81
N ALA A 313 3.90 8.29 4.89
CA ALA A 313 3.63 7.95 3.49
C ALA A 313 3.30 6.46 3.28
N GLY A 314 3.22 5.67 4.36
CA GLY A 314 2.84 4.26 4.35
C GLY A 314 3.97 3.31 3.97
N ALA A 315 5.24 3.68 4.17
CA ALA A 315 6.34 2.73 4.06
C ALA A 315 6.20 1.62 5.11
N GLN A 316 6.46 0.37 4.75
CA GLN A 316 6.44 -0.78 5.66
C GLN A 316 7.85 -1.20 6.12
N ALA A 317 8.88 -0.74 5.43
CA ALA A 317 10.28 -0.82 5.84
C ALA A 317 11.03 0.41 5.30
N ILE A 318 12.12 0.78 5.95
CA ILE A 318 12.94 1.92 5.57
C ILE A 318 14.36 1.46 5.21
N ALA A 319 14.86 1.88 4.05
CA ALA A 319 16.24 1.74 3.64
C ALA A 319 16.98 3.07 3.77
N ILE A 320 18.23 3.03 4.25
CA ILE A 320 19.13 4.18 4.30
C ILE A 320 20.38 3.82 3.49
N PRO A 321 20.50 4.19 2.21
CA PRO A 321 21.69 3.91 1.39
C PRO A 321 22.88 4.82 1.78
N CYS A 322 23.31 4.76 3.05
CA CYS A 322 24.45 5.49 3.60
C CYS A 322 25.03 4.73 4.80
N ASN A 323 26.30 4.30 4.69
CA ASN A 323 26.99 3.57 5.76
C ASN A 323 27.12 4.42 7.03
N THR A 324 27.66 5.64 6.88
CA THR A 324 27.90 6.54 8.02
C THR A 324 26.60 6.90 8.77
N ALA A 325 25.45 6.97 8.08
CA ALA A 325 24.17 7.29 8.72
C ALA A 325 23.69 6.20 9.70
N HIS A 326 24.17 4.96 9.55
CA HIS A 326 23.82 3.88 10.46
C HIS A 326 24.37 4.06 11.89
N ALA A 327 25.35 4.96 12.09
CA ALA A 327 25.80 5.36 13.43
C ALA A 327 24.67 5.97 14.29
N PHE A 328 23.61 6.47 13.65
CA PHE A 328 22.51 7.18 14.30
C PHE A 328 21.22 6.35 14.35
N VAL A 329 21.17 5.19 13.69
CA VAL A 329 19.94 4.40 13.50
C VAL A 329 19.37 3.87 14.82
N GLU A 330 20.21 3.43 15.75
CA GLU A 330 19.75 2.91 17.05
C GLU A 330 18.93 3.96 17.83
N ARG A 331 19.34 5.24 17.75
CA ARG A 331 18.64 6.38 18.38
C ARG A 331 17.28 6.67 17.74
N ILE A 332 17.11 6.26 16.48
CA ILE A 332 15.93 6.58 15.65
C ILE A 332 14.92 5.43 15.69
N GLN A 333 15.39 4.18 15.56
CA GLN A 333 14.55 2.99 15.39
C GLN A 333 13.53 2.81 16.52
N ALA A 334 13.91 3.13 17.76
CA ALA A 334 13.02 3.01 18.92
C ALA A 334 11.77 3.91 18.85
N HIS A 335 11.78 4.93 17.99
CA HIS A 335 10.70 5.90 17.81
C HIS A 335 9.91 5.70 16.51
N LEU A 336 10.18 4.63 15.77
CA LEU A 336 9.48 4.27 14.54
C LEU A 336 8.62 3.02 14.76
N ARG A 337 7.48 2.96 14.06
CA ARG A 337 6.58 1.79 13.99
C ARG A 337 7.02 0.80 12.92
N VAL A 338 7.92 1.23 12.02
CA VAL A 338 8.41 0.45 10.90
C VAL A 338 9.91 0.19 11.03
N PRO A 339 10.42 -0.98 10.61
CA PRO A 339 11.84 -1.30 10.71
C PRO A 339 12.69 -0.54 9.70
N ILE A 340 13.85 -0.06 10.12
CA ILE A 340 14.96 0.34 9.27
C ILE A 340 15.80 -0.91 8.99
N VAL A 341 15.97 -1.26 7.71
CA VAL A 341 16.81 -2.37 7.29
C VAL A 341 18.28 -1.98 7.53
N ASN A 342 18.95 -2.72 8.40
CA ASN A 342 20.34 -2.43 8.77
C ASN A 342 21.30 -2.93 7.70
N MET A 343 21.73 -2.03 6.82
CA MET A 343 22.64 -2.33 5.71
C MET A 343 23.95 -3.00 6.16
N LEU A 344 24.45 -2.66 7.36
CA LEU A 344 25.75 -3.13 7.83
C LEU A 344 25.69 -4.61 8.24
N SER A 345 24.68 -4.98 9.04
CA SER A 345 24.45 -6.37 9.44
C SER A 345 24.17 -7.24 8.24
N GLU A 346 23.30 -6.80 7.34
CA GLU A 346 22.95 -7.54 6.11
C GLU A 346 24.16 -7.76 5.21
N THR A 347 25.05 -6.76 5.09
CA THR A 347 26.31 -6.90 4.33
C THR A 347 27.24 -7.92 4.98
N VAL A 348 27.42 -7.86 6.30
CA VAL A 348 28.28 -8.80 7.04
C VAL A 348 27.75 -10.22 6.95
N GLU A 349 26.45 -10.42 7.15
CA GLU A 349 25.78 -11.72 7.06
C GLU A 349 25.91 -12.31 5.65
N TRP A 350 25.72 -11.49 4.62
CA TRP A 350 25.91 -11.92 3.24
C TRP A 350 27.36 -12.36 2.96
N ILE A 351 28.36 -11.62 3.45
CA ILE A 351 29.78 -11.99 3.31
C ILE A 351 30.05 -13.34 3.98
N VAL A 352 29.56 -13.54 5.19
CA VAL A 352 29.74 -14.79 5.94
C VAL A 352 29.09 -15.95 5.22
N SER A 353 27.87 -15.75 4.68
CA SER A 353 27.16 -16.79 3.94
C SER A 353 27.87 -17.19 2.64
N THR A 354 28.54 -16.23 1.99
CA THR A 354 29.16 -16.44 0.66
C THR A 354 30.62 -16.92 0.78
N TYR A 355 31.38 -16.38 1.74
CA TYR A 355 32.83 -16.59 1.84
C TYR A 355 33.27 -17.27 3.15
N GLY A 356 32.34 -17.55 4.06
CA GLY A 356 32.60 -18.17 5.36
C GLY A 356 32.96 -17.18 6.47
N SER A 357 32.88 -17.65 7.72
CA SER A 357 33.37 -16.92 8.90
C SER A 357 34.89 -16.97 9.00
N GLY A 358 35.53 -15.98 9.64
CA GLY A 358 36.99 -15.94 9.84
C GLY A 358 37.78 -15.26 8.72
N GLN A 359 37.10 -14.69 7.73
CA GLN A 359 37.76 -13.98 6.63
C GLN A 359 38.34 -12.64 7.08
N ALA A 360 39.50 -12.30 6.52
CA ALA A 360 40.07 -10.96 6.53
C ALA A 360 39.40 -10.11 5.46
N VAL A 361 38.60 -9.13 5.89
CA VAL A 361 37.75 -8.31 5.02
C VAL A 361 38.23 -6.87 5.06
N GLY A 362 38.64 -6.35 3.91
CA GLY A 362 39.04 -4.95 3.77
C GLY A 362 37.83 -4.03 3.77
N LEU A 363 37.89 -2.89 4.46
CA LEU A 363 36.82 -1.90 4.53
C LEU A 363 37.27 -0.57 3.95
N LEU A 364 36.78 -0.24 2.74
CA LEU A 364 36.95 1.07 2.12
C LEU A 364 35.76 1.96 2.51
N ALA A 365 35.94 2.88 3.44
CA ALA A 365 34.83 3.70 3.94
C ALA A 365 35.28 5.12 4.31
N THR A 366 34.32 6.00 4.60
CA THR A 366 34.62 7.33 5.14
C THR A 366 35.32 7.21 6.49
N SER A 367 36.14 8.19 6.85
CA SER A 367 36.78 8.23 8.18
C SER A 367 35.74 8.25 9.30
N GLY A 368 34.57 8.86 9.08
CA GLY A 368 33.44 8.81 10.01
C GLY A 368 32.91 7.39 10.22
N THR A 369 32.81 6.58 9.16
CA THR A 369 32.40 5.16 9.26
C THR A 369 33.43 4.33 10.02
N LEU A 370 34.72 4.56 9.77
CA LEU A 370 35.80 3.85 10.46
C LEU A 370 35.84 4.20 11.96
N GLN A 371 35.82 5.50 12.28
CA GLN A 371 35.93 5.99 13.67
C GLN A 371 34.70 5.67 14.52
N SER A 372 33.49 5.76 13.94
CA SER A 372 32.26 5.35 14.64
C SER A 372 32.17 3.84 14.86
N GLN A 373 33.03 3.06 14.19
CA GLN A 373 33.07 1.61 14.27
C GLN A 373 31.74 0.92 13.95
N VAL A 374 30.87 1.53 13.14
CA VAL A 374 29.51 1.03 12.88
C VAL A 374 29.48 -0.40 12.29
N TYR A 375 30.49 -0.78 11.51
CA TYR A 375 30.64 -2.16 11.02
C TYR A 375 31.19 -3.14 12.06
N HIS A 376 31.91 -2.67 13.07
CA HIS A 376 32.73 -3.53 13.92
C HIS A 376 31.89 -4.41 14.85
N GLN A 377 30.73 -3.95 15.28
CA GLN A 377 29.85 -4.77 16.13
C GLN A 377 29.28 -5.95 15.33
N ALA A 378 28.75 -5.69 14.13
CA ALA A 378 28.26 -6.72 13.22
C ALA A 378 29.39 -7.70 12.83
N ALA A 379 30.54 -7.18 12.38
CA ALA A 379 31.67 -8.01 11.99
C ALA A 379 32.18 -8.91 13.12
N ARG A 380 32.34 -8.37 14.34
CA ARG A 380 32.79 -9.15 15.51
C ARG A 380 31.82 -10.27 15.86
N ARG A 381 30.51 -10.00 15.87
CA ARG A 381 29.47 -11.01 16.14
C ARG A 381 29.49 -12.15 15.13
N SER A 382 29.84 -11.85 13.87
CA SER A 382 29.88 -12.85 12.80
C SER A 382 31.28 -13.41 12.52
N GLY A 383 32.25 -13.13 13.39
CA GLY A 383 33.61 -13.68 13.30
C GLY A 383 34.42 -13.18 12.10
N LEU A 384 34.13 -11.98 11.58
CA LEU A 384 34.93 -11.34 10.53
C LEU A 384 36.02 -10.45 11.14
N GLN A 385 37.20 -10.46 10.53
CA GLN A 385 38.28 -9.53 10.85
C GLN A 385 38.29 -8.39 9.83
N LEU A 386 37.95 -7.19 10.28
CA LEU A 386 38.01 -5.99 9.43
C LEU A 386 39.45 -5.46 9.35
N ILE A 387 39.90 -5.19 8.13
CA ILE A 387 41.15 -4.50 7.82
C ILE A 387 40.80 -3.14 7.23
N THR A 388 41.41 -2.08 7.73
CA THR A 388 41.18 -0.70 7.26
C THR A 388 42.45 -0.11 6.65
N PRO A 389 42.33 0.83 5.70
CA PRO A 389 43.50 1.46 5.10
C PRO A 389 44.37 2.16 6.15
N GLY A 390 45.70 2.16 5.96
CA GLY A 390 46.60 3.02 6.72
C GLY A 390 46.30 4.51 6.49
N PHE A 391 46.88 5.38 7.33
CA PHE A 391 46.58 6.82 7.36
C PHE A 391 46.61 7.50 5.97
N ASP A 392 47.70 7.31 5.22
CA ASP A 392 47.86 7.93 3.89
C ASP A 392 46.85 7.39 2.88
N TYR A 393 46.58 6.09 2.89
CA TYR A 393 45.60 5.45 2.00
C TYR A 393 44.16 5.84 2.36
N GLN A 394 43.86 6.02 3.65
CA GLN A 394 42.56 6.52 4.09
C GLN A 394 42.33 7.96 3.62
N ALA A 395 43.37 8.79 3.55
CA ALA A 395 43.28 10.13 2.96
C ALA A 395 42.95 10.07 1.46
N LEU A 396 43.48 9.08 0.72
CA LEU A 396 43.12 8.83 -0.68
C LEU A 396 41.64 8.45 -0.81
N VAL A 397 41.12 7.57 0.05
CA VAL A 397 39.69 7.20 0.05
C VAL A 397 38.82 8.43 0.30
N MET A 398 39.15 9.25 1.31
CA MET A 398 38.40 10.48 1.59
C MET A 398 38.45 11.47 0.43
N LYS A 399 39.61 11.64 -0.22
CA LYS A 399 39.75 12.53 -1.38
C LYS A 399 39.00 12.00 -2.61
N ALA A 400 38.98 10.69 -2.82
CA ALA A 400 38.19 10.09 -3.88
C ALA A 400 36.68 10.33 -3.67
N ILE A 401 36.21 10.31 -2.42
CA ILE A 401 34.79 10.54 -2.11
C ILE A 401 34.42 12.03 -2.17
N TYR A 402 35.18 12.88 -1.46
CA TYR A 402 34.81 14.28 -1.16
C TYR A 402 35.66 15.35 -1.88
N GLY A 403 36.79 14.98 -2.49
CA GLY A 403 37.68 15.94 -3.13
C GLY A 403 37.03 16.70 -4.29
N GLU A 404 37.68 17.75 -4.77
CA GLU A 404 37.18 18.58 -5.89
C GLU A 404 36.92 17.76 -7.15
N ARG A 405 37.71 16.71 -7.38
CA ARG A 405 37.52 15.71 -8.45
C ARG A 405 37.02 14.36 -7.91
N GLY A 406 36.27 14.40 -6.82
CA GLY A 406 35.72 13.24 -6.12
C GLY A 406 34.33 12.86 -6.59
N ILE A 407 33.84 11.73 -6.10
CA ILE A 407 32.59 11.12 -6.54
C ILE A 407 31.37 11.97 -6.18
N LYS A 408 31.36 12.58 -4.99
CA LYS A 408 30.26 13.49 -4.58
C LYS A 408 30.21 14.77 -5.41
N ALA A 409 31.31 15.14 -6.08
CA ALA A 409 31.36 16.25 -7.04
C ALA A 409 30.97 15.83 -8.48
N GLY A 410 30.56 14.57 -8.69
CA GLY A 410 30.10 14.05 -9.97
C GLY A 410 31.15 13.31 -10.80
N PHE A 411 32.36 13.10 -10.28
CA PHE A 411 33.43 12.40 -11.00
C PHE A 411 33.43 10.91 -10.67
N ILE A 412 33.23 10.06 -11.68
CA ILE A 412 33.24 8.59 -11.51
C ILE A 412 34.43 7.89 -12.17
N GLU A 413 35.31 8.65 -12.83
CA GLU A 413 36.50 8.14 -13.54
C GLU A 413 37.73 9.02 -13.28
N GLY A 414 38.90 8.50 -13.65
CA GLY A 414 40.18 9.20 -13.48
C GLY A 414 40.66 9.20 -12.03
N VAL A 415 41.03 10.37 -11.51
CA VAL A 415 41.77 10.51 -10.23
C VAL A 415 41.05 9.86 -9.05
N CYS A 416 39.72 10.00 -8.94
CA CYS A 416 38.97 9.37 -7.85
C CYS A 416 39.07 7.83 -7.91
N ARG A 417 38.98 7.25 -9.11
CA ARG A 417 39.10 5.80 -9.34
C ARG A 417 40.51 5.30 -9.06
N GLU A 418 41.53 6.01 -9.52
CA GLU A 418 42.94 5.70 -9.27
C GLU A 418 43.25 5.67 -7.76
N GLN A 419 42.78 6.69 -7.03
CA GLN A 419 42.93 6.79 -5.58
C GLN A 419 42.28 5.62 -4.84
N LEU A 420 41.08 5.19 -5.27
CA LEU A 420 40.41 4.03 -4.68
C LEU A 420 41.15 2.72 -4.95
N LEU A 421 41.68 2.54 -6.17
CA LEU A 421 42.43 1.33 -6.51
C LEU A 421 43.72 1.21 -5.70
N LEU A 422 44.43 2.32 -5.45
CA LEU A 422 45.61 2.33 -4.58
C LEU A 422 45.27 1.93 -3.14
N ALA A 423 44.18 2.47 -2.59
CA ALA A 423 43.73 2.10 -1.25
C ALA A 423 43.25 0.63 -1.18
N ALA A 424 42.58 0.15 -2.24
CA ALA A 424 42.18 -1.24 -2.36
C ALA A 424 43.40 -2.18 -2.42
N GLU A 425 44.43 -1.82 -3.19
CA GLU A 425 45.67 -2.60 -3.33
C GLU A 425 46.38 -2.74 -1.98
N HIS A 426 46.46 -1.64 -1.23
CA HIS A 426 47.01 -1.67 0.12
C HIS A 426 46.28 -2.63 1.07
N LEU A 427 44.95 -2.69 1.01
CA LEU A 427 44.17 -3.67 1.79
C LEU A 427 44.47 -5.11 1.34
N CYS A 428 44.70 -5.32 0.04
CA CYS A 428 45.06 -6.64 -0.50
C CYS A 428 46.44 -7.11 -0.03
N GLU A 429 47.41 -6.19 0.04
CA GLU A 429 48.76 -6.44 0.59
C GLU A 429 48.71 -6.85 2.06
N GLN A 430 47.76 -6.31 2.82
CA GLN A 430 47.49 -6.69 4.21
C GLN A 430 46.71 -8.02 4.35
N GLY A 431 46.40 -8.69 3.24
CA GLY A 431 45.78 -10.01 3.23
C GLY A 431 44.27 -10.02 2.97
N ALA A 432 43.62 -8.87 2.73
CA ALA A 432 42.21 -8.86 2.38
C ALA A 432 41.98 -9.51 1.01
N ARG A 433 40.95 -10.36 0.92
CA ARG A 433 40.47 -10.95 -0.35
C ARG A 433 39.02 -10.63 -0.67
N VAL A 434 38.31 -10.08 0.32
CA VAL A 434 36.98 -9.49 0.18
C VAL A 434 37.10 -8.03 0.61
N LEU A 435 36.63 -7.11 -0.23
CA LEU A 435 36.66 -5.67 0.04
C LEU A 435 35.24 -5.13 0.09
N ILE A 436 34.84 -4.58 1.23
CA ILE A 436 33.58 -3.84 1.40
C ILE A 436 33.75 -2.44 0.85
N LEU A 437 32.87 -2.07 -0.08
CA LEU A 437 32.68 -0.71 -0.58
C LEU A 437 31.83 0.08 0.42
N GLY A 438 32.39 0.32 1.61
CA GLY A 438 31.74 0.87 2.81
C GLY A 438 31.39 2.36 2.75
N CYS A 439 31.34 2.95 1.56
CA CYS A 439 30.70 4.24 1.28
C CYS A 439 29.87 4.07 0.00
N THR A 440 28.60 4.49 0.04
CA THR A 440 27.63 4.19 -1.03
C THR A 440 27.90 4.96 -2.32
N GLU A 441 28.87 5.88 -2.32
CA GLU A 441 29.43 6.47 -3.53
C GLU A 441 30.46 5.58 -4.24
N LEU A 442 31.16 4.67 -3.53
CA LEU A 442 32.21 3.84 -4.13
C LEU A 442 31.69 2.89 -5.23
N PRO A 443 30.49 2.27 -5.09
CA PRO A 443 29.91 1.45 -6.14
C PRO A 443 29.67 2.14 -7.48
N LEU A 444 29.58 3.49 -7.48
CA LEU A 444 29.45 4.27 -8.72
C LEU A 444 30.71 4.21 -9.60
N VAL A 445 31.85 3.83 -9.00
CA VAL A 445 33.16 3.76 -9.64
C VAL A 445 33.65 2.32 -9.76
N LEU A 446 33.42 1.52 -8.72
CA LEU A 446 33.83 0.13 -8.63
C LEU A 446 32.59 -0.74 -8.38
N ALA A 447 32.08 -1.40 -9.41
CA ALA A 447 30.88 -2.23 -9.30
C ALA A 447 31.09 -3.47 -8.41
N HIS A 448 29.99 -3.97 -7.83
CA HIS A 448 29.95 -5.27 -7.17
C HIS A 448 30.53 -6.35 -8.09
N SER A 449 31.46 -7.16 -7.58
CA SER A 449 32.10 -8.21 -8.37
C SER A 449 32.62 -9.32 -7.46
N GLU A 450 32.36 -10.57 -7.81
CA GLU A 450 32.94 -11.72 -7.11
C GLU A 450 34.42 -11.93 -7.44
N SER A 451 34.91 -11.35 -8.54
CA SER A 451 36.28 -11.51 -9.02
C SER A 451 36.74 -10.28 -9.78
N PHE A 452 37.45 -9.40 -9.08
CA PHE A 452 38.01 -8.15 -9.59
C PHE A 452 39.53 -8.15 -9.45
N ARG A 453 40.23 -7.50 -10.39
CA ARG A 453 41.70 -7.38 -10.35
C ARG A 453 42.12 -6.08 -9.69
N VAL A 454 42.86 -6.17 -8.59
CA VAL A 454 43.51 -5.03 -7.93
C VAL A 454 45.00 -5.31 -7.90
N GLY A 455 45.79 -4.60 -8.70
CA GLY A 455 47.20 -4.91 -8.89
C GLY A 455 47.41 -6.38 -9.31
N ASN A 456 48.16 -7.11 -8.49
CA ASN A 456 48.43 -8.55 -8.66
C ASN A 456 47.43 -9.48 -7.95
N TYR A 457 46.39 -8.93 -7.33
CA TYR A 457 45.42 -9.68 -6.53
C TYR A 457 44.08 -9.85 -7.25
N ARG A 458 43.44 -11.00 -6.99
CA ARG A 458 42.03 -11.27 -7.31
C ARG A 458 41.23 -11.16 -6.01
N VAL A 459 40.22 -10.29 -6.01
CA VAL A 459 39.39 -10.02 -4.82
C VAL A 459 37.92 -9.91 -5.18
N ALA A 460 37.05 -10.15 -4.20
CA ALA A 460 35.65 -9.80 -4.30
C ALA A 460 35.45 -8.33 -3.86
N LEU A 461 34.68 -7.56 -4.63
CA LEU A 461 34.19 -6.24 -4.27
C LEU A 461 32.73 -6.35 -3.84
N VAL A 462 32.47 -6.06 -2.58
CA VAL A 462 31.15 -6.18 -1.97
C VAL A 462 30.53 -4.81 -1.85
N ASP A 463 29.46 -4.61 -2.62
CA ASP A 463 28.62 -3.41 -2.57
C ASP A 463 27.48 -3.55 -1.54
N PRO A 464 27.51 -2.80 -0.43
CA PRO A 464 26.45 -2.81 0.58
C PRO A 464 25.08 -2.37 0.05
N THR A 465 25.03 -1.50 -0.97
CA THR A 465 23.76 -1.01 -1.53
C THR A 465 23.04 -2.08 -2.34
N THR A 466 23.77 -2.93 -3.07
CA THR A 466 23.20 -4.10 -3.75
C THR A 466 22.64 -5.10 -2.73
N ILE A 467 23.37 -5.35 -1.63
CA ILE A 467 22.90 -6.27 -0.59
C ILE A 467 21.65 -5.71 0.10
N LEU A 468 21.65 -4.43 0.46
CA LEU A 468 20.48 -3.74 1.00
C LEU A 468 19.27 -3.84 0.05
N ALA A 469 19.48 -3.60 -1.26
CA ALA A 469 18.40 -3.65 -2.24
C ALA A 469 17.77 -5.04 -2.31
N ARG A 470 18.60 -6.09 -2.39
CA ARG A 470 18.14 -7.49 -2.38
C ARG A 470 17.38 -7.82 -1.09
N ARG A 471 17.86 -7.35 0.05
CA ARG A 471 17.15 -7.56 1.33
C ARG A 471 15.78 -6.89 1.34
N CYS A 472 15.69 -5.65 0.90
CA CYS A 472 14.41 -4.93 0.81
C CYS A 472 13.42 -5.63 -0.13
N ILE A 473 13.89 -6.21 -1.23
CA ILE A 473 13.06 -7.01 -2.14
C ILE A 473 12.57 -8.28 -1.44
N GLY A 474 13.44 -8.98 -0.69
CA GLY A 474 13.05 -10.17 0.08
C GLY A 474 11.91 -9.90 1.07
N LEU A 475 11.94 -8.77 1.78
CA LEU A 475 10.86 -8.35 2.68
C LEU A 475 9.50 -8.20 1.97
N SER A 476 9.52 -7.80 0.69
CA SER A 476 8.29 -7.66 -0.11
C SER A 476 7.67 -9.01 -0.47
N SER A 477 8.46 -10.09 -0.51
CA SER A 477 8.01 -11.45 -0.82
C SER A 477 7.52 -12.17 0.42
N ASP A 478 8.18 -11.97 1.56
CA ASP A 478 7.78 -12.56 2.85
C ASP A 478 6.38 -12.08 3.30
N GLY A 479 6.04 -10.82 3.02
CA GLY A 479 4.71 -10.27 3.27
C GLY A 479 3.59 -10.79 2.34
N ARG A 480 3.92 -11.46 1.23
CA ARG A 480 2.92 -12.10 0.35
C ARG A 480 2.59 -13.54 0.75
N ASN A 481 3.41 -14.18 1.58
CA ASN A 481 3.28 -15.60 1.97
C ASN A 481 2.48 -15.82 3.27
N THR A 482 1.87 -14.78 3.85
CA THR A 482 1.04 -14.87 5.07
C THR A 482 -0.42 -14.51 4.84
N VAL A 483 -0.98 -14.74 3.64
CA VAL A 483 -2.41 -14.55 3.34
C VAL A 483 -3.11 -15.88 3.14
#